data_AF-A0A521M1Z7-F1
#
_entry.id   AF-A0A521M1Z7-F1
#
_cell.length_a   1.000
_cell.length_b   1.000
_cell.length_c   1.000
_cell.angle_alpha   90.00
_cell.angle_beta   90.00
_cell.angle_gamma   90.00
#
_symmetry.space_group_name_H-M   'P 1'
#
loop_
_entity.id
_entity.type
_entity.pdbx_description
1 polymer ?
#
loop_
_entity_poly.entity_id
_entity_poly.type
_entity_poly.pdbx_seq_one_letter_code
_entity_poly.pdbx_strand_id
1 'polypeptide(L)'
;MAWWCSTSHVPLRNPRDCRPRGRRRLGLLPLSPGHETEVSDLDEFGLTDEQKLIRRNVAELLARVLPAEEIRRLDAASEFPHAAFKALAEAGYMALPYDPAYGGMGGSRKDLVVLVEALARHYSGASSLYLPTVVYGGMHLQLTAGEHLRRR
;
A
#
# COMPACT_ATOMS: atom_id res chain seq x y z
N MET A 1 34.36 -8.68 -12.23
CA MET A 1 33.19 -7.81 -12.04
C MET A 1 32.47 -7.68 -13.38
N ALA A 2 31.47 -8.54 -13.62
CA ALA A 2 30.69 -8.52 -14.86
C ALA A 2 29.44 -7.66 -14.63
N TRP A 3 29.33 -6.56 -15.37
CA TRP A 3 28.12 -5.74 -15.43
C TRP A 3 27.23 -6.29 -16.53
N TRP A 4 26.16 -6.98 -16.14
CA TRP A 4 25.10 -7.43 -17.03
C TRP A 4 24.25 -6.22 -17.44
N CYS A 5 24.25 -5.87 -18.72
CA CYS A 5 23.35 -4.87 -19.30
C CYS A 5 22.10 -5.61 -19.81
N SER A 6 21.10 -5.75 -18.95
CA SER A 6 19.80 -6.34 -19.30
C SER A 6 19.06 -5.40 -20.27
N THR A 7 18.43 -6.01 -21.29
CA THR A 7 17.58 -5.40 -22.34
C THR A 7 18.30 -4.78 -23.55
N SER A 8 18.90 -5.63 -24.39
CA SER A 8 18.71 -5.66 -25.86
C SER A 8 19.53 -6.81 -26.46
N HIS A 9 18.90 -7.76 -27.16
CA HIS A 9 19.56 -8.86 -27.89
C HIS A 9 20.20 -8.38 -29.22
N VAL A 10 21.06 -7.35 -29.15
CA VAL A 10 21.81 -6.88 -30.32
C VAL A 10 23.31 -6.94 -30.00
N PRO A 11 24.10 -7.78 -30.69
CA PRO A 11 25.52 -7.86 -30.43
C PRO A 11 26.21 -6.56 -30.89
N LEU A 12 26.89 -5.89 -29.95
CA LEU A 12 27.70 -4.71 -30.26
C LEU A 12 28.91 -5.12 -31.11
N ARG A 13 29.07 -4.48 -32.27
CA ARG A 13 30.15 -4.78 -33.24
C ARG A 13 31.52 -4.20 -32.82
N ASN A 14 31.58 -3.33 -31.81
CA ASN A 14 32.80 -2.72 -31.28
C ASN A 14 32.61 -2.26 -29.82
N PRO A 15 33.48 -2.64 -28.86
CA PRO A 15 33.38 -2.23 -27.45
C PRO A 15 33.57 -0.73 -27.19
N ARG A 16 33.99 0.06 -28.20
CA ARG A 16 34.14 1.52 -28.10
C ARG A 16 32.88 2.30 -28.52
N ASP A 17 31.82 1.63 -28.97
CA ASP A 17 30.58 2.27 -29.42
C ASP A 17 29.58 2.56 -28.28
N CYS A 18 29.95 2.25 -27.04
CA CYS A 18 29.25 2.72 -25.85
C CYS A 18 29.47 4.23 -25.65
N ARG A 19 28.92 5.07 -26.53
CA ARG A 19 28.73 6.49 -26.20
C ARG A 19 27.68 6.55 -25.08
N PRO A 20 27.93 7.27 -23.97
CA PRO A 20 26.89 7.51 -23.00
C PRO A 20 25.82 8.34 -23.72
N ARG A 21 24.68 7.70 -24.06
CA ARG A 21 23.48 8.48 -24.41
C ARG A 21 23.28 9.41 -23.23
N GLY A 22 23.36 10.72 -23.50
CA GLY A 22 23.32 11.74 -22.47
C GLY A 22 22.22 11.38 -21.48
N ARG A 23 22.57 11.34 -20.18
CA ARG A 23 21.58 11.28 -19.12
C ARG A 23 20.65 12.46 -19.38
N ARG A 24 19.51 12.21 -20.04
CA ARG A 24 18.34 13.03 -19.80
C ARG A 24 18.22 12.95 -18.29
N ARG A 25 18.38 14.10 -17.60
CA ARG A 25 17.84 14.19 -16.26
C ARG A 25 16.40 13.72 -16.45
N LEU A 26 16.09 12.51 -16.02
CA LEU A 26 14.76 12.22 -15.54
C LEU A 26 14.61 13.21 -14.40
N GLY A 27 14.20 14.44 -14.74
CA GLY A 27 13.63 15.34 -13.78
C GLY A 27 12.56 14.51 -13.11
N LEU A 28 12.61 14.44 -11.78
CA LEU A 28 11.50 13.95 -11.00
C LEU A 28 10.26 14.60 -11.63
N LEU A 29 9.41 13.79 -12.26
CA LEU A 29 8.12 14.28 -12.70
C LEU A 29 7.53 14.97 -11.48
N PRO A 30 7.15 16.26 -11.56
CA PRO A 30 6.54 16.91 -10.43
C PRO A 30 5.38 16.01 -10.01
N LEU A 31 5.41 15.57 -8.73
CA LEU A 31 4.27 14.90 -8.14
C LEU A 31 3.09 15.82 -8.44
N SER A 32 2.13 15.31 -9.23
CA SER A 32 0.99 16.09 -9.69
C SER A 32 0.41 16.85 -8.50
N PRO A 33 0.01 18.12 -8.68
CA PRO A 33 -0.72 18.84 -7.64
C PRO A 33 -1.82 17.91 -7.12
N GLY A 34 -1.92 17.79 -5.79
CA GLY A 34 -2.94 16.97 -5.16
C GLY A 34 -4.29 17.40 -5.70
N HIS A 35 -4.85 16.61 -6.62
CA HIS A 35 -6.23 16.77 -7.02
C HIS A 35 -7.01 16.43 -5.75
N GLU A 36 -7.63 17.44 -5.14
CA GLU A 36 -8.81 17.22 -4.31
C GLU A 36 -9.77 16.42 -5.17
N THR A 37 -9.75 15.11 -4.97
CA THR A 37 -10.46 14.19 -5.85
C THR A 37 -11.91 14.30 -5.39
N GLU A 38 -12.72 15.10 -6.08
CA GLU A 38 -14.17 15.02 -5.92
C GLU A 38 -14.54 13.54 -5.99
N VAL A 39 -15.16 13.03 -4.92
CA VAL A 39 -15.60 11.64 -4.84
C VAL A 39 -16.68 11.49 -5.89
N SER A 40 -16.32 10.99 -7.07
CA SER A 40 -17.27 10.83 -8.16
C SER A 40 -18.26 9.71 -7.81
N ASP A 41 -19.51 9.81 -8.27
CA ASP A 41 -20.50 8.74 -8.09
C ASP A 41 -20.03 7.40 -8.65
N LEU A 42 -19.09 7.42 -9.61
CA LEU A 42 -18.46 6.22 -10.15
C LEU A 42 -17.50 5.55 -9.15
N ASP A 43 -16.83 6.31 -8.29
CA ASP A 43 -15.93 5.76 -7.27
C ASP A 43 -16.70 5.01 -6.17
N GLU A 44 -17.98 5.34 -5.94
CA GLU A 44 -18.82 4.67 -4.94
C GLU A 44 -19.76 3.62 -5.51
N PHE A 45 -19.78 3.47 -6.84
CA PHE A 45 -20.72 2.61 -7.50
C PHE A 45 -20.58 1.15 -7.06
N GLY A 46 -21.67 0.58 -6.54
CA GLY A 46 -21.72 -0.82 -6.09
C GLY A 46 -21.11 -1.08 -4.70
N LEU A 47 -20.63 -0.06 -4.00
CA LEU A 47 -20.20 -0.19 -2.59
C LEU A 47 -21.39 -0.16 -1.64
N THR A 48 -21.34 -0.98 -0.59
CA THR A 48 -22.29 -0.91 0.52
C THR A 48 -22.03 0.33 1.39
N ASP A 49 -23.01 0.73 2.21
CA ASP A 49 -22.84 1.87 3.13
C ASP A 49 -21.69 1.67 4.12
N GLU A 50 -21.50 0.44 4.58
CA GLU A 50 -20.37 0.05 5.44
C GLU A 50 -19.02 0.18 4.72
N GLN A 51 -18.93 -0.25 3.45
CA GLN A 51 -17.72 -0.10 2.64
C GLN A 51 -17.39 1.37 2.38
N LYS A 52 -18.39 2.18 2.08
CA LYS A 52 -18.23 3.63 1.95
C LYS A 52 -17.73 4.25 3.24
N LEU A 53 -18.23 3.78 4.39
CA LEU A 53 -17.78 4.23 5.70
C LEU A 53 -16.32 3.82 5.98
N ILE A 54 -15.93 2.58 5.68
CA ILE A 54 -14.52 2.13 5.78
C ILE A 54 -13.62 3.08 5.00
N ARG A 55 -13.96 3.37 3.75
CA ARG A 55 -13.14 4.22 2.89
C ARG A 55 -13.01 5.65 3.43
N ARG A 56 -14.12 6.27 3.85
CA ARG A 56 -14.11 7.62 4.42
C ARG A 56 -13.25 7.68 5.69
N ASN A 57 -13.49 6.78 6.63
CA ASN A 57 -12.79 6.75 7.91
C ASN A 57 -11.28 6.53 7.73
N VAL A 58 -10.87 5.65 6.80
CA VAL A 58 -9.44 5.40 6.51
C VAL A 58 -8.79 6.63 5.87
N ALA A 59 -9.48 7.29 4.93
CA ALA A 59 -8.98 8.50 4.31
C ALA A 59 -8.78 9.63 5.34
N GLU A 60 -9.78 9.86 6.20
CA GLU A 60 -9.69 10.85 7.28
C GLU A 60 -8.58 10.52 8.29
N LEU A 61 -8.45 9.24 8.66
CA LEU A 61 -7.42 8.76 9.56
C LEU A 61 -6.03 9.05 8.99
N LEU A 62 -5.77 8.64 7.74
CA LEU A 62 -4.47 8.80 7.10
C LEU A 62 -4.15 10.27 6.78
N ALA A 63 -5.14 11.08 6.39
CA ALA A 63 -4.95 12.52 6.22
C ALA A 63 -4.44 13.19 7.50
N ARG A 64 -4.90 12.72 8.66
CA ARG A 64 -4.46 13.22 9.97
C ARG A 64 -3.09 12.71 10.41
N VAL A 65 -2.83 11.41 10.27
CA VAL A 65 -1.63 10.76 10.85
C VAL A 65 -0.46 10.64 9.88
N LEU A 66 -0.72 10.75 8.58
CA LEU A 66 0.27 10.60 7.51
C LEU A 66 0.05 11.66 6.41
N PRO A 67 0.18 12.96 6.73
CA PRO A 67 0.04 14.02 5.75
C PRO A 67 1.17 13.99 4.71
N ALA A 68 0.97 14.67 3.58
CA ALA A 68 1.92 14.66 2.45
C ALA A 68 3.35 15.09 2.82
N GLU A 69 3.52 16.01 3.79
CA GLU A 69 4.84 16.41 4.27
C GLU A 69 5.55 15.28 5.03
N GLU A 70 4.82 14.54 5.86
CA GLU A 70 5.37 13.40 6.59
C GLU A 70 5.70 12.25 5.64
N ILE A 71 4.88 12.02 4.61
CA ILE A 71 5.18 11.05 3.54
C ILE A 71 6.53 11.41 2.88
N ARG A 72 6.72 12.67 2.48
CA ARG A 72 7.99 13.12 1.87
C ARG A 72 9.18 12.95 2.82
N ARG A 73 9.01 13.26 4.11
CA ARG A 73 10.05 13.09 5.13
C ARG A 73 10.45 11.62 5.27
N LEU A 74 9.47 10.73 5.42
CA LEU A 74 9.68 9.30 5.57
C LEU A 74 10.31 8.68 4.32
N ASP A 75 9.85 9.04 3.13
CA ASP A 75 10.41 8.57 1.87
C ASP A 75 11.88 9.02 1.73
N ALA A 76 12.20 10.27 2.05
CA ALA A 76 13.56 10.80 2.01
C ALA A 76 14.50 10.12 3.03
N ALA A 77 13.96 9.77 4.20
CA ALA A 77 14.69 9.07 5.25
C ALA A 77 14.69 7.53 5.09
N SER A 78 13.90 6.99 4.16
CA SER A 78 13.64 5.54 4.03
C SER A 78 13.14 4.91 5.34
N GLU A 79 12.28 5.63 6.06
CA GLU A 79 11.75 5.24 7.36
C GLU A 79 10.36 4.62 7.26
N PHE A 80 10.03 3.73 8.21
CA PHE A 80 8.71 3.11 8.29
C PHE A 80 7.69 4.04 8.97
N PRO A 81 6.45 4.18 8.43
CA PRO A 81 5.40 5.02 9.01
C PRO A 81 4.76 4.39 10.25
N HIS A 82 5.50 4.34 11.36
CA HIS A 82 5.04 3.72 12.62
C HIS A 82 3.75 4.33 13.15
N ALA A 83 3.57 5.65 13.05
CA ALA A 83 2.38 6.34 13.52
C ALA A 83 1.11 5.88 12.76
N ALA A 84 1.19 5.78 11.43
CA ALA A 84 0.07 5.32 10.61
C ALA A 84 -0.26 3.85 10.87
N PHE A 85 0.77 2.99 10.98
CA PHE A 85 0.57 1.58 11.30
C PHE A 85 -0.12 1.38 12.66
N LYS A 86 0.34 2.10 13.69
CA LYS A 86 -0.27 2.09 15.02
C LYS A 86 -1.70 2.59 14.99
N ALA A 87 -1.97 3.70 14.29
CA ALA A 87 -3.31 4.26 14.18
C ALA A 87 -4.31 3.30 13.51
N LEU A 88 -3.88 2.58 12.47
CA LEU A 88 -4.69 1.54 11.81
C LEU A 88 -5.00 0.36 12.74
N ALA A 89 -4.03 -0.03 13.59
CA ALA A 89 -4.23 -1.07 14.59
C ALA A 89 -5.21 -0.64 15.70
N GLU A 90 -5.05 0.58 16.22
CA GLU A 90 -5.95 1.14 17.23
C GLU A 90 -7.38 1.33 16.71
N ALA A 91 -7.54 1.65 15.42
CA ALA A 91 -8.83 1.72 14.75
C ALA A 91 -9.45 0.34 14.44
N GLY A 92 -8.74 -0.77 14.70
CA GLY A 92 -9.24 -2.13 14.52
C GLY A 92 -9.12 -2.68 13.09
N TYR A 93 -8.61 -1.90 12.12
CA TYR A 93 -8.53 -2.34 10.73
C TYR A 93 -7.62 -3.56 10.52
N MET A 94 -6.64 -3.77 11.40
CA MET A 94 -5.77 -4.96 11.34
C MET A 94 -6.54 -6.27 11.58
N ALA A 95 -7.69 -6.20 12.25
CA ALA A 95 -8.52 -7.36 12.58
C ALA A 95 -9.60 -7.64 11.52
N LEU A 96 -9.72 -6.80 10.49
CA LEU A 96 -10.84 -6.79 9.56
C LEU A 96 -11.14 -8.17 8.93
N PRO A 97 -10.18 -8.89 8.31
CA PRO A 97 -10.47 -10.13 7.59
C PRO A 97 -10.49 -11.39 8.48
N TYR A 98 -10.25 -11.24 9.79
CA TYR A 98 -10.11 -12.39 10.68
C TYR A 98 -11.44 -12.82 11.28
N ASP A 99 -11.51 -14.09 11.67
CA ASP A 99 -12.69 -14.68 12.30
C ASP A 99 -12.95 -14.05 13.68
N PRO A 100 -14.19 -13.62 13.97
CA PRO A 100 -14.57 -13.12 15.29
C PRO A 100 -14.23 -14.03 16.46
N ALA A 101 -14.16 -15.35 16.27
CA ALA A 101 -13.75 -16.32 17.29
C ALA A 101 -12.32 -16.11 17.81
N TYR A 102 -11.46 -15.42 17.03
CA TYR A 102 -10.09 -15.05 17.40
C TYR A 102 -9.92 -13.54 17.58
N GLY A 103 -11.02 -12.79 17.78
CA GLY A 103 -10.99 -11.33 17.93
C GLY A 103 -10.94 -10.56 16.61
N GLY A 104 -11.26 -11.20 15.49
CA GLY A 104 -11.44 -10.55 14.19
C GLY A 104 -12.77 -9.82 14.04
N MET A 105 -12.93 -9.06 12.95
CA MET A 105 -14.20 -8.38 12.63
C MET A 105 -15.10 -9.19 11.67
N GLY A 106 -14.61 -10.28 11.08
CA GLY A 106 -15.37 -11.10 10.15
C GLY A 106 -15.67 -10.42 8.80
N GLY A 107 -14.88 -9.41 8.41
CA GLY A 107 -15.04 -8.67 7.18
C GLY A 107 -14.92 -9.55 5.94
N SER A 108 -15.70 -9.23 4.91
CA SER A 108 -15.66 -9.94 3.64
C SER A 108 -14.41 -9.60 2.84
N ARG A 109 -14.13 -10.39 1.79
CA ARG A 109 -13.02 -10.11 0.87
C ARG A 109 -13.25 -8.79 0.12
N LYS A 110 -14.50 -8.38 -0.10
CA LYS A 110 -14.82 -7.09 -0.72
C LYS A 110 -14.45 -5.93 0.21
N ASP A 111 -14.73 -6.06 1.51
CA ASP A 111 -14.38 -5.04 2.51
C ASP A 111 -12.87 -4.89 2.63
N LEU A 112 -12.13 -6.01 2.57
CA LEU A 112 -10.68 -6.01 2.54
C LEU A 112 -10.13 -5.27 1.30
N VAL A 113 -10.69 -5.51 0.12
CA VAL A 113 -10.29 -4.82 -1.12
C VAL A 113 -10.55 -3.32 -1.00
N VAL A 114 -11.73 -2.92 -0.50
CA VAL A 114 -12.07 -1.51 -0.29
C VAL A 114 -11.11 -0.83 0.67
N LEU A 115 -10.75 -1.49 1.77
CA LEU A 115 -9.76 -0.99 2.71
C LEU A 115 -8.39 -0.79 2.04
N VAL A 116 -7.88 -1.81 1.34
CA VAL A 116 -6.56 -1.75 0.69
C VAL A 116 -6.52 -0.68 -0.39
N GLU A 117 -7.59 -0.54 -1.17
CA GLU A 117 -7.75 0.53 -2.15
C GLU A 117 -7.70 1.92 -1.47
N ALA A 118 -8.46 2.11 -0.39
CA ALA A 118 -8.49 3.36 0.37
C ALA A 118 -7.10 3.74 0.89
N LEU A 119 -6.33 2.76 1.42
CA LEU A 119 -4.95 2.96 1.84
C LEU A 119 -4.06 3.38 0.67
N ALA A 120 -4.13 2.66 -0.45
CA ALA A 120 -3.30 2.90 -1.63
C ALA A 120 -3.59 4.25 -2.31
N ARG A 121 -4.85 4.72 -2.28
CA ARG A 121 -5.24 6.05 -2.78
C ARG A 121 -4.53 7.17 -2.03
N HIS A 122 -4.29 7.01 -0.73
CA HIS A 122 -3.59 8.01 0.08
C HIS A 122 -2.07 7.93 -0.08
N TYR A 123 -1.51 6.73 0.07
CA TYR A 123 -0.09 6.47 -0.07
C TYR A 123 0.13 5.00 -0.44
N SER A 124 0.81 4.71 -1.54
CA SER A 124 1.07 3.32 -1.97
C SER A 124 1.89 2.52 -0.95
N GLY A 125 2.71 3.17 -0.13
CA GLY A 125 3.37 2.51 1.00
C GLY A 125 2.41 2.11 2.13
N ALA A 126 1.24 2.76 2.25
CA ALA A 126 0.23 2.42 3.25
C ALA A 126 -0.53 1.12 2.95
N SER A 127 -0.68 0.74 1.67
CA SER A 127 -1.13 -0.61 1.35
C SER A 127 -0.02 -1.64 1.59
N SER A 128 1.23 -1.23 1.37
CA SER A 128 2.41 -2.08 1.52
C SER A 128 2.78 -2.38 2.98
N LEU A 129 2.38 -1.55 3.95
CA LEU A 129 2.47 -1.89 5.39
C LEU A 129 1.40 -2.91 5.82
N TYR A 130 0.24 -2.90 5.16
CA TYR A 130 -0.93 -3.67 5.58
C TYR A 130 -0.95 -5.08 4.97
N LEU A 131 -0.67 -5.20 3.67
CA LEU A 131 -0.75 -6.49 2.97
C LEU A 131 0.20 -7.56 3.54
N PRO A 132 1.49 -7.29 3.81
CA PRO A 132 2.40 -8.32 4.31
C PRO A 132 2.01 -8.82 5.71
N THR A 133 1.54 -7.92 6.56
CA THR A 133 1.19 -8.24 7.95
C THR A 133 -0.14 -8.98 8.01
N VAL A 134 -1.18 -8.39 7.43
CA VAL A 134 -2.55 -8.91 7.58
C VAL A 134 -2.83 -10.05 6.61
N VAL A 135 -2.51 -9.85 5.32
CA VAL A 135 -2.88 -10.80 4.26
C VAL A 135 -1.86 -11.92 4.13
N TYR A 136 -0.58 -11.60 3.95
CA TYR A 136 0.44 -12.64 3.75
C TYR A 136 0.83 -13.36 5.04
N GLY A 137 0.89 -12.63 6.16
CA GLY A 137 1.14 -13.22 7.47
C GLY A 137 -0.11 -13.85 8.06
N GLY A 138 -1.00 -13.02 8.60
CA GLY A 138 -2.07 -13.51 9.46
C GLY A 138 -3.15 -14.33 8.75
N MET A 139 -3.53 -14.00 7.50
CA MET A 139 -4.52 -14.84 6.80
C MET A 139 -3.95 -16.22 6.43
N HIS A 140 -2.65 -16.33 6.15
CA HIS A 140 -2.01 -17.63 5.99
C HIS A 140 -2.12 -18.46 7.28
N LEU A 141 -1.86 -17.86 8.45
CA LEU A 141 -2.03 -18.55 9.74
C LEU A 141 -3.48 -18.97 9.97
N GLN A 142 -4.45 -18.08 9.70
CA GLN A 142 -5.86 -18.40 9.84
C GLN A 142 -6.29 -19.56 8.94
N LEU A 143 -5.76 -19.64 7.72
CA LEU A 143 -6.15 -20.67 6.75
C LEU A 143 -5.45 -22.02 6.97
N THR A 144 -4.17 -22.01 7.35
CA THR A 144 -3.34 -23.24 7.31
C THR A 144 -2.77 -23.67 8.65
N ALA A 145 -2.67 -22.77 9.64
CA ALA A 145 -2.06 -23.11 10.93
C ALA A 145 -2.98 -24.00 11.78
N GLY A 146 -2.38 -24.78 12.69
CA GLY A 146 -3.13 -25.52 13.70
C GLY A 146 -3.78 -24.58 14.72
N GLU A 147 -4.84 -25.06 15.38
CA GLU A 147 -5.67 -24.27 16.30
C GLU A 147 -4.89 -23.49 17.37
N HIS A 148 -3.83 -24.11 17.91
CA HIS A 148 -2.99 -23.49 18.95
C HIS A 148 -2.25 -22.22 18.48
N LEU A 149 -1.94 -22.09 17.18
CA LEU A 149 -1.28 -20.90 16.62
C LEU A 149 -2.28 -19.78 16.31
N ARG A 150 -3.54 -20.12 16.02
CA ARG A 150 -4.57 -19.11 15.73
C ARG A 150 -5.03 -18.34 16.97
N ARG A 151 -4.81 -18.93 18.16
CA ARG A 151 -5.19 -18.36 19.47
C ARG A 151 -4.05 -17.65 20.21
N ARG A 152 -2.83 -17.68 19.66
CA ARG A 152 -1.64 -17.08 20.27
C ARG A 152 -1.39 -15.70 19.71
#